data_AF-A0A3L9L0C2-F1
#
_entry.id   AF-A0A3L9L0C2-F1
#
_cell.length_a   1.000
_cell.length_b   1.000
_cell.length_c   1.000
_cell.angle_alpha   90.00
_cell.angle_beta   90.00
_cell.angle_gamma   90.00
#
_symmetry.space_group_name_H-M   'P 1'
#
loop_
_entity.id
_entity.type
_entity.pdbx_description
1 polymer ?
#
loop_
_entity_poly.entity_id
_entity_poly.type
_entity_poly.pdbx_seq_one_letter_code
_entity_poly.pdbx_strand_id
1 'polypeptide(L)'
;MTAGQGRGGLRWWATAAIVLLVLTVLLLPISVGSTTWIVAVLVFAGVFTVLEVGSAGRALAALMIALLTLYLGLSLQRAVLLLETPGWIPRVLGVAMLVIPAVGAWAMVREIVFGARTQQLGRELAANGELPADDLPRTPAGRYVRSAADERFDVVRREVEAAPEQWGGWYRLSLAYSASGDGRRARAAMRTAIALHRSGSPETVLAGSGR
;
A
#
# COMPACT_ATOMS: atom_id res chain seq x y z
N MET A 1 -48.54 6.31 -12.91
CA MET A 1 -48.23 4.96 -13.45
C MET A 1 -47.15 5.14 -14.52
N THR A 2 -45.89 4.93 -14.12
CA THR A 2 -44.98 3.82 -14.51
C THR A 2 -44.26 4.00 -15.86
N ALA A 3 -42.98 4.38 -15.80
CA ALA A 3 -41.95 3.92 -16.73
C ALA A 3 -40.55 4.07 -16.10
N GLY A 4 -40.34 3.36 -14.99
CA GLY A 4 -39.06 3.22 -14.30
C GLY A 4 -38.37 1.88 -14.62
N GLN A 5 -38.37 1.45 -15.88
CA GLN A 5 -37.74 0.20 -16.31
C GLN A 5 -36.96 0.43 -17.60
N GLY A 6 -35.63 0.36 -17.54
CA GLY A 6 -34.80 0.41 -18.76
C GLY A 6 -33.30 0.34 -18.54
N ARG A 7 -32.77 0.79 -17.39
CA ARG A 7 -31.32 0.76 -17.12
C ARG A 7 -30.79 -0.58 -16.59
N GLY A 8 -31.64 -1.46 -16.08
CA GLY A 8 -31.25 -2.76 -15.54
C GLY A 8 -30.94 -3.78 -16.63
N GLY A 9 -31.81 -3.88 -17.65
CA GLY A 9 -31.69 -4.90 -18.69
C GLY A 9 -30.37 -4.83 -19.45
N LEU A 10 -29.98 -3.63 -19.91
CA LEU A 10 -28.77 -3.46 -20.74
C LEU A 10 -27.48 -3.87 -20.01
N ARG A 11 -27.41 -3.68 -18.69
CA ARG A 11 -26.24 -4.04 -17.86
C ARG A 11 -26.13 -5.56 -17.70
N TRP A 12 -27.25 -6.23 -17.47
CA TRP A 12 -27.31 -7.70 -17.42
C TRP A 12 -26.95 -8.32 -18.77
N TRP A 13 -27.39 -7.73 -19.88
CA TRP A 13 -26.99 -8.14 -21.23
C TRP A 13 -25.50 -7.93 -21.49
N ALA A 14 -24.90 -6.82 -21.03
CA ALA A 14 -23.47 -6.55 -21.16
C ALA A 14 -22.62 -7.53 -20.33
N THR A 15 -23.00 -7.81 -19.09
CA THR A 15 -22.30 -8.79 -18.24
C THR A 15 -22.44 -10.21 -18.81
N ALA A 16 -23.63 -10.59 -19.28
CA ALA A 16 -23.87 -11.86 -19.94
C ALA A 16 -23.05 -11.99 -21.23
N ALA A 17 -22.93 -10.92 -22.03
CA ALA A 17 -22.12 -10.92 -23.26
C ALA A 17 -20.62 -11.07 -22.96
N ILE A 18 -20.10 -10.41 -21.93
CA ILE A 18 -18.69 -10.55 -21.51
C ILE A 18 -18.42 -11.97 -21.00
N VAL A 19 -19.31 -12.53 -20.16
CA VAL A 19 -19.18 -13.91 -19.67
C VAL A 19 -19.26 -14.91 -20.81
N LEU A 20 -20.16 -14.71 -21.78
CA LEU A 20 -20.27 -15.54 -22.98
C LEU A 20 -19.02 -15.45 -23.85
N LEU A 21 -18.43 -14.26 -24.01
CA LEU A 21 -17.17 -14.06 -24.75
C LEU A 21 -16.00 -14.77 -24.04
N VAL A 22 -15.94 -14.73 -22.70
CA VAL A 22 -14.97 -15.48 -21.88
C VAL A 22 -15.09 -16.97 -22.09
N LEU A 23 -16.33 -17.48 -22.02
CA LEU A 23 -16.62 -18.89 -22.19
C LEU A 23 -16.25 -19.36 -23.61
N THR A 24 -16.51 -18.51 -24.61
CA THR A 24 -16.21 -18.80 -26.02
C THR A 24 -14.70 -18.88 -26.28
N VAL A 25 -13.93 -18.01 -25.64
CA VAL A 25 -12.46 -17.99 -25.72
C VAL A 25 -11.85 -19.21 -25.04
N LEU A 26 -12.41 -19.65 -23.90
CA LEU A 26 -11.96 -20.84 -23.18
C LEU A 26 -12.20 -22.14 -23.95
N LEU A 27 -13.16 -22.16 -24.89
CA LEU A 27 -13.53 -23.32 -25.70
C LEU A 27 -12.74 -23.44 -27.02
N LEU A 28 -11.96 -22.43 -27.41
CA LEU A 28 -11.19 -22.46 -28.65
C LEU A 28 -9.85 -23.22 -28.47
N PRO A 29 -9.42 -24.06 -29.44
CA PRO A 29 -8.19 -24.85 -29.34
C PRO A 29 -6.97 -24.00 -29.74
N ILE A 30 -6.72 -22.92 -29.00
CA ILE A 30 -5.60 -21.99 -29.23
C ILE A 30 -4.40 -22.39 -28.34
N SER A 31 -3.19 -22.03 -28.75
CA SER A 31 -1.99 -22.25 -27.94
C SER A 31 -2.13 -21.61 -26.55
N VAL A 32 -1.56 -22.26 -25.54
CA VAL A 32 -1.72 -21.91 -24.12
C VAL A 32 -1.36 -20.44 -23.80
N GLY A 33 -0.45 -19.84 -24.59
CA GLY A 33 -0.08 -18.43 -24.49
C GLY A 33 -1.11 -17.43 -25.03
N SER A 34 -2.04 -17.86 -25.88
CA SER A 34 -3.11 -17.01 -26.44
C SER A 34 -4.34 -17.00 -25.53
N THR A 35 -4.67 -18.13 -24.90
CA THR A 35 -5.79 -18.23 -23.95
C THR A 35 -5.58 -17.35 -22.71
N THR A 36 -4.34 -17.27 -22.21
CA THR A 36 -3.96 -16.41 -21.08
C THR A 36 -4.09 -14.91 -21.40
N TRP A 37 -3.77 -14.52 -22.63
CA TRP A 37 -3.93 -13.14 -23.12
C TRP A 37 -5.40 -12.71 -23.11
N ILE A 38 -6.27 -13.60 -23.58
CA ILE A 38 -7.68 -13.25 -23.76
C ILE A 38 -8.41 -13.23 -22.42
N VAL A 39 -8.08 -14.13 -21.49
CA VAL A 39 -8.61 -14.07 -20.11
C VAL A 39 -8.16 -12.78 -19.40
N ALA A 40 -6.91 -12.35 -19.55
CA ALA A 40 -6.44 -11.08 -18.98
C ALA A 40 -7.20 -9.86 -19.56
N VAL A 41 -7.46 -9.85 -20.86
CA VAL A 41 -8.26 -8.82 -21.54
C VAL A 41 -9.71 -8.81 -21.07
N LEU A 42 -10.30 -9.98 -20.84
CA LEU A 42 -11.67 -10.11 -20.37
C LEU A 42 -11.85 -9.68 -18.91
N VAL A 43 -10.88 -10.01 -18.06
CA VAL A 43 -10.82 -9.53 -16.67
C VAL A 43 -10.66 -8.00 -16.65
N PHE A 44 -9.77 -7.46 -17.50
CA PHE A 44 -9.60 -6.01 -17.68
C PHE A 44 -10.91 -5.33 -18.15
N ALA A 45 -11.59 -5.92 -19.14
CA ALA A 45 -12.85 -5.42 -19.67
C ALA A 45 -13.95 -5.42 -18.61
N GLY A 46 -14.08 -6.50 -17.82
CA GLY A 46 -15.04 -6.57 -16.72
C GLY A 46 -14.78 -5.52 -15.64
N VAL A 47 -13.52 -5.29 -15.27
CA VAL A 47 -13.13 -4.23 -14.32
C VAL A 47 -13.49 -2.86 -14.88
N PHE A 48 -13.15 -2.57 -16.14
CA PHE A 48 -13.48 -1.30 -16.81
C PHE A 48 -14.99 -1.02 -16.84
N THR A 49 -15.81 -2.02 -17.18
CA THR A 49 -17.28 -1.89 -17.24
C THR A 49 -17.91 -1.58 -15.87
N VAL A 50 -17.29 -2.02 -14.77
CA VAL A 50 -17.78 -1.74 -13.40
C VAL A 50 -17.43 -0.30 -12.97
N LEU A 51 -16.38 0.29 -13.54
CA LEU A 51 -15.83 1.60 -13.12
C LEU A 51 -16.51 2.81 -13.76
N GLU A 52 -17.34 2.59 -14.77
CA GLU A 52 -18.13 3.61 -15.45
C GLU A 52 -19.17 4.30 -14.54
N VAL A 53 -19.34 3.89 -13.27
CA VAL A 53 -20.49 4.26 -12.43
C VAL A 53 -20.23 5.36 -11.37
N GLY A 54 -19.05 5.99 -11.26
CA GLY A 54 -19.00 7.27 -10.50
C GLY A 54 -17.67 7.87 -10.02
N SER A 55 -17.64 9.22 -10.07
CA SER A 55 -16.59 10.18 -9.68
C SER A 55 -15.23 10.01 -10.38
N ALA A 56 -14.83 11.02 -11.16
CA ALA A 56 -13.67 11.00 -12.05
C ALA A 56 -12.37 10.47 -11.40
N GLY A 57 -12.14 10.77 -10.11
CA GLY A 57 -10.97 10.28 -9.38
C GLY A 57 -10.94 8.76 -9.16
N ARG A 58 -12.09 8.14 -8.87
CA ARG A 58 -12.17 6.67 -8.70
C ARG A 58 -12.05 5.94 -10.03
N ALA A 59 -12.64 6.50 -11.08
CA ALA A 59 -12.51 5.98 -12.45
C ALA A 59 -11.05 6.01 -12.92
N LEU A 60 -10.33 7.12 -12.69
CA LEU A 60 -8.90 7.21 -13.02
C LEU A 60 -8.06 6.20 -12.23
N ALA A 61 -8.24 6.15 -10.90
CA ALA A 61 -7.49 5.22 -10.05
C ALA A 61 -7.70 3.76 -10.51
N ALA A 62 -8.92 3.41 -10.86
CA ALA A 62 -9.24 2.06 -11.24
C ALA A 62 -8.85 1.72 -12.69
N LEU A 63 -8.86 2.70 -13.61
CA LEU A 63 -8.21 2.56 -14.92
C LEU A 63 -6.70 2.30 -14.75
N MET A 64 -6.03 3.05 -13.88
CA MET A 64 -4.61 2.84 -13.59
C MET A 64 -4.34 1.45 -13.01
N ILE A 65 -5.18 0.97 -12.08
CA ILE A 65 -5.10 -0.40 -11.55
C ILE A 65 -5.29 -1.43 -12.67
N ALA A 66 -6.25 -1.22 -13.56
CA ALA A 66 -6.52 -2.13 -14.65
C ALA A 66 -5.34 -2.19 -15.64
N LEU A 67 -4.79 -1.04 -16.04
CA LEU A 67 -3.62 -0.95 -16.92
C LEU A 67 -2.39 -1.58 -16.26
N LEU A 68 -2.17 -1.35 -14.97
CA LEU A 68 -1.08 -1.97 -14.21
C LEU A 68 -1.25 -3.50 -14.16
N THR A 69 -2.47 -3.98 -13.91
CA THR A 69 -2.77 -5.42 -13.87
C THR A 69 -2.50 -6.07 -15.22
N LEU A 70 -2.96 -5.44 -16.31
CA LEU A 70 -2.68 -5.90 -17.67
C LEU A 70 -1.17 -5.94 -17.94
N TYR A 71 -0.45 -4.86 -17.62
CA TYR A 71 1.00 -4.80 -17.76
C TYR A 71 1.72 -5.90 -16.98
N LEU A 72 1.34 -6.14 -15.72
CA LEU A 72 1.92 -7.21 -14.89
C LEU A 72 1.61 -8.60 -15.46
N GLY A 73 0.41 -8.82 -15.99
CA GLY A 73 0.05 -10.07 -16.66
C GLY A 73 0.90 -10.32 -17.91
N LEU A 74 1.07 -9.32 -18.77
CA LEU A 74 1.93 -9.40 -19.96
C LEU A 74 3.41 -9.61 -19.58
N SER A 75 3.86 -8.94 -18.53
CA SER A 75 5.20 -9.09 -17.98
C SER A 75 5.42 -10.53 -17.49
N LEU A 76 4.49 -11.07 -16.70
CA LEU A 76 4.55 -12.45 -16.20
C LEU A 76 4.63 -13.46 -17.36
N GLN A 77 3.78 -13.31 -18.37
CA GLN A 77 3.82 -14.16 -19.56
C GLN A 77 5.20 -14.13 -20.22
N ARG A 78 5.76 -12.94 -20.41
CA ARG A 78 7.07 -12.79 -21.07
C ARG A 78 8.19 -13.36 -20.23
N ALA A 79 8.13 -13.21 -18.90
CA ALA A 79 9.08 -13.84 -18.00
C ALA A 79 9.03 -15.38 -18.10
N VAL A 80 7.84 -15.98 -18.17
CA VAL A 80 7.67 -17.42 -18.36
C VAL A 80 8.30 -17.89 -19.68
N LEU A 81 8.03 -17.19 -20.79
CA LEU A 81 8.64 -17.52 -22.08
C LEU A 81 10.18 -17.45 -22.04
N LEU A 82 10.73 -16.47 -21.31
CA LEU A 82 12.18 -16.34 -21.10
C LEU A 82 12.76 -17.50 -20.29
N LEU A 83 12.01 -18.02 -19.31
CA LEU A 83 12.43 -19.16 -18.49
C LEU A 83 12.40 -20.49 -19.28
N GLU A 84 11.44 -20.64 -20.19
CA GLU A 84 11.31 -21.81 -21.08
C GLU A 84 12.36 -21.81 -22.21
N THR A 85 12.90 -20.64 -22.56
CA THR A 85 13.91 -20.50 -23.62
C THR A 85 15.24 -21.17 -23.20
N PRO A 86 15.85 -22.01 -24.06
CA PRO A 86 17.15 -22.62 -23.76
C PRO A 86 18.27 -21.58 -23.64
N GLY A 87 19.16 -21.79 -22.67
CA GLY A 87 20.28 -20.89 -22.34
C GLY A 87 20.14 -20.25 -20.96
N TRP A 88 21.26 -19.81 -20.39
CA TRP A 88 21.28 -19.23 -19.04
C TRP A 88 20.91 -17.74 -19.03
N ILE A 89 21.24 -16.99 -20.09
CA ILE A 89 20.92 -15.56 -20.21
C ILE A 89 19.40 -15.30 -20.18
N PRO A 90 18.56 -15.99 -20.99
CA PRO A 90 17.10 -15.79 -20.95
C PRO A 90 16.51 -16.13 -19.58
N ARG A 91 17.00 -17.18 -18.92
CA ARG A 91 16.54 -17.57 -17.57
C ARG A 91 16.84 -16.50 -16.53
N VAL A 92 18.05 -15.95 -16.51
CA VAL A 92 18.43 -14.87 -15.59
C VAL A 92 17.54 -13.65 -15.80
N LEU A 93 17.30 -13.26 -17.05
CA LEU A 93 16.41 -12.16 -17.39
C LEU A 93 14.96 -12.42 -16.95
N GLY A 94 14.46 -13.65 -17.16
CA GLY A 94 13.12 -14.06 -16.71
C GLY A 94 12.97 -14.01 -15.20
N VAL A 95 13.96 -14.51 -14.45
CA VAL A 95 13.98 -14.42 -12.98
C VAL A 95 14.02 -12.96 -12.53
N ALA A 96 14.91 -12.13 -13.09
CA ALA A 96 15.02 -10.72 -12.72
C ALA A 96 13.70 -9.97 -12.95
N MET A 97 13.02 -10.27 -14.06
CA MET A 97 11.73 -9.69 -14.44
C MET A 97 10.60 -10.03 -13.45
N LEU A 98 10.69 -11.16 -12.73
CA LEU A 98 9.75 -11.53 -11.67
C LEU A 98 10.17 -10.97 -10.30
N VAL A 99 11.46 -11.01 -9.97
CA VAL A 99 11.98 -10.61 -8.67
C VAL A 99 11.78 -9.11 -8.42
N ILE A 100 12.07 -8.26 -9.42
CA ILE A 100 11.95 -6.81 -9.27
C ILE A 100 10.52 -6.37 -8.87
N PRO A 101 9.45 -6.72 -9.61
CA PRO A 101 8.10 -6.35 -9.22
C PRO A 101 7.64 -7.04 -7.93
N ALA A 102 8.10 -8.27 -7.65
CA ALA A 102 7.79 -8.94 -6.38
C ALA A 102 8.37 -8.18 -5.17
N VAL A 103 9.61 -7.70 -5.26
CA VAL A 103 10.23 -6.87 -4.22
C VAL A 103 9.49 -5.53 -4.08
N GLY A 104 9.09 -4.91 -5.20
CA GLY A 104 8.28 -3.69 -5.18
C GLY A 104 6.94 -3.88 -4.49
N ALA A 105 6.22 -4.95 -4.82
CA ALA A 105 4.95 -5.30 -4.18
C ALA A 105 5.13 -5.58 -2.68
N TRP A 106 6.17 -6.35 -2.31
CA TRP A 106 6.51 -6.60 -0.91
C TRP A 106 6.80 -5.30 -0.13
N ALA A 107 7.61 -4.39 -0.70
CA ALA A 107 7.93 -3.11 -0.08
C ALA A 107 6.67 -2.24 0.09
N MET A 108 5.79 -2.21 -0.90
CA MET A 108 4.51 -1.50 -0.83
C MET A 108 3.61 -2.06 0.28
N VAL A 109 3.46 -3.38 0.35
CA VAL A 109 2.68 -4.04 1.42
C VAL A 109 3.27 -3.71 2.80
N ARG A 110 4.60 -3.75 2.94
CA ARG A 110 5.29 -3.37 4.18
C ARG A 110 4.99 -1.93 4.60
N GLU A 111 4.98 -0.99 3.65
CA GLU A 111 4.69 0.42 3.93
C GLU A 111 3.21 0.62 4.31
N ILE A 112 2.27 -0.01 3.61
CA ILE A 112 0.83 0.06 3.94
C ILE A 112 0.57 -0.49 5.35
N VAL A 113 1.16 -1.64 5.67
CA VAL A 113 1.04 -2.25 7.00
C VAL A 113 1.66 -1.35 8.08
N PHE A 114 2.80 -0.71 7.80
CA PHE A 114 3.41 0.26 8.71
C PHE A 114 2.51 1.47 8.94
N GLY A 115 1.91 2.03 7.88
CA GLY A 115 0.95 3.14 7.97
C GLY A 115 -0.30 2.77 8.77
N ALA A 116 -0.89 1.60 8.49
CA ALA A 116 -2.07 1.11 9.20
C ALA A 116 -1.80 0.93 10.71
N ARG A 117 -0.64 0.37 11.08
CA ARG A 117 -0.22 0.23 12.48
C ARG A 117 0.03 1.58 13.15
N THR A 118 0.67 2.50 12.45
CA THR A 118 0.88 3.86 12.94
C THR A 118 -0.46 4.54 13.25
N GLN A 119 -1.44 4.44 12.34
CA GLN A 119 -2.77 4.97 12.54
C GLN A 119 -3.52 4.28 13.69
N GLN A 120 -3.34 2.97 13.86
CA GLN A 120 -3.91 2.23 14.99
C GLN A 120 -3.36 2.76 16.33
N LEU A 121 -2.04 2.86 16.49
CA LEU A 121 -1.41 3.40 17.70
C LEU A 121 -1.85 4.83 17.97
N GLY A 122 -1.93 5.67 16.92
CA GLY A 122 -2.41 7.04 17.05
C GLY A 122 -3.85 7.14 17.56
N ARG A 123 -4.74 6.24 17.11
CA ARG A 123 -6.12 6.17 17.62
C ARG A 123 -6.20 5.72 19.07
N GLU A 124 -5.37 4.76 19.46
CA GLU A 124 -5.28 4.28 20.85
C GLU A 124 -4.77 5.39 21.78
N LEU A 125 -3.71 6.09 21.39
CA LEU A 125 -3.16 7.22 22.14
C LEU A 125 -4.16 8.39 22.24
N ALA A 126 -4.91 8.64 21.16
CA ALA A 126 -5.99 9.64 21.15
C ALA A 126 -7.15 9.24 22.09
N ALA A 127 -7.52 7.96 22.14
CA ALA A 127 -8.57 7.47 23.04
C ALA A 127 -8.18 7.65 24.51
N ASN A 128 -6.89 7.56 24.83
CA ASN A 128 -6.36 7.81 26.18
C ASN A 128 -6.16 9.30 26.50
N GLY A 129 -6.35 10.20 25.53
CA GLY A 129 -6.05 11.64 25.71
C GLY A 129 -4.54 11.94 25.79
N GLU A 130 -3.69 11.00 25.40
CA GLU A 130 -2.22 11.10 25.49
C GLU A 130 -1.58 11.60 24.18
N LEU A 131 -2.41 11.91 23.19
CA LEU A 131 -1.94 12.45 21.91
C LEU A 131 -1.42 13.88 22.12
N PRO A 132 -0.22 14.22 21.62
CA PRO A 132 0.29 15.59 21.71
C PRO A 132 -0.66 16.60 21.08
N ALA A 133 -0.82 17.76 21.71
CA ALA A 133 -1.54 18.89 21.12
C ALA A 133 -0.83 19.35 19.82
N ASP A 134 -1.61 19.65 18.78
CA ASP A 134 -1.13 20.20 17.51
C ASP A 134 -1.11 21.74 17.57
N ASP A 135 -0.32 22.27 18.50
CA ASP A 135 -0.17 23.70 18.80
C ASP A 135 1.20 24.26 18.38
N LEU A 136 2.00 23.46 17.67
CA LEU A 136 3.27 23.89 17.10
C LEU A 136 3.03 24.96 16.01
N PRO A 137 3.72 26.11 16.07
CA PRO A 137 3.58 27.15 15.07
C PRO A 137 4.00 26.63 13.70
N ARG A 138 3.27 27.06 12.67
CA ARG A 138 3.51 26.68 11.27
C ARG A 138 4.01 27.89 10.49
N THR A 139 4.96 27.62 9.60
CA THR A 139 5.40 28.54 8.55
C THR A 139 4.25 28.85 7.58
N PRO A 140 4.32 29.94 6.79
CA PRO A 140 3.33 30.23 5.75
C PRO A 140 3.16 29.09 4.73
N ALA A 141 4.19 28.26 4.53
CA ALA A 141 4.16 27.07 3.69
C ALA A 141 3.52 25.83 4.38
N GLY A 142 3.01 25.98 5.61
CA GLY A 142 2.35 24.91 6.38
C GLY A 142 3.29 23.96 7.11
N ARG A 143 4.63 24.11 7.00
CA ARG A 143 5.61 23.31 7.75
C ARG A 143 5.73 23.79 9.17
N TYR A 144 6.00 22.91 10.13
CA TYR A 144 6.33 23.30 11.50
C TYR A 144 7.56 24.21 11.54
N VAL A 145 7.52 25.21 12.43
CA VAL A 145 8.68 26.06 12.72
C VAL A 145 9.68 25.22 13.50
N ARG A 146 10.86 24.99 12.91
CA ARG A 146 11.84 24.03 13.42
C ARG A 146 12.34 24.36 14.83
N SER A 147 12.58 25.63 15.15
CA SER A 147 13.01 26.04 16.49
C SER A 147 11.99 25.67 17.57
N ALA A 148 10.69 25.86 17.31
CA ALA A 148 9.62 25.46 18.23
C ALA A 148 9.49 23.94 18.37
N ALA A 149 9.78 23.19 17.30
CA ALA A 149 9.82 21.73 17.35
C ALA A 149 11.01 21.22 18.19
N ASP A 150 12.17 21.87 18.05
CA ASP A 150 13.39 21.52 18.79
C ASP A 150 13.24 21.81 20.30
N GLU A 151 12.54 22.87 20.70
CA GLU A 151 12.25 23.17 22.11
C GLU A 151 11.45 22.06 22.82
N ARG A 152 10.49 21.45 22.11
CA ARG A 152 9.70 20.32 22.64
C ARG A 152 10.43 19.00 22.59
N PHE A 153 11.40 18.88 21.69
CA PHE A 153 12.12 17.64 21.46
C PHE A 153 12.83 17.15 22.72
N ASP A 154 13.50 18.05 23.45
CA ASP A 154 14.25 17.68 24.67
C ASP A 154 13.35 17.19 25.80
N VAL A 155 12.09 17.65 25.86
CA VAL A 155 11.10 17.16 26.84
C VAL A 155 10.67 15.74 26.47
N VAL A 156 10.24 15.54 25.22
CA VAL A 156 9.77 14.23 24.74
C VAL A 156 10.88 13.19 24.76
N ARG A 157 12.13 13.58 24.48
CA ARG A 157 13.29 12.70 24.61
C ARG A 157 13.45 12.20 26.04
N ARG A 158 13.41 13.11 27.02
CA ARG A 158 13.54 12.77 28.45
C ARG A 158 12.41 11.88 28.94
N GLU A 159 11.18 12.09 28.47
CA GLU A 159 10.06 11.19 28.78
C GLU A 159 10.32 9.76 28.32
N VAL A 160 10.85 9.58 27.10
CA VAL A 160 11.20 8.25 26.58
C VAL A 160 12.38 7.64 27.32
N GLU A 161 13.39 8.45 27.69
CA GLU A 161 14.54 7.98 28.47
C GLU A 161 14.12 7.55 29.88
N ALA A 162 13.12 8.19 30.48
CA ALA A 162 12.60 7.85 31.79
C ALA A 162 11.76 6.56 31.80
N ALA A 163 11.10 6.22 30.69
CA ALA A 163 10.24 5.05 30.56
C ALA A 163 10.36 4.40 29.16
N PRO A 164 11.52 3.80 28.83
CA PRO A 164 11.80 3.30 27.48
C PRO A 164 10.91 2.12 27.06
N GLU A 165 10.32 1.40 28.00
CA GLU A 165 9.38 0.30 27.75
C GLU A 165 8.00 0.79 27.27
N GLN A 166 7.66 2.06 27.48
CA GLN A 166 6.37 2.61 27.12
C GLN A 166 6.29 3.01 25.64
N TRP A 167 5.49 2.27 24.86
CA TRP A 167 5.33 2.50 23.42
C TRP A 167 4.80 3.92 23.09
N GLY A 168 3.98 4.52 23.96
CA GLY A 168 3.38 5.84 23.75
C GLY A 168 4.43 6.96 23.68
N GLY A 169 5.47 6.89 24.51
CA GLY A 169 6.59 7.84 24.46
C GLY A 169 7.32 7.78 23.11
N TRP A 170 7.60 6.57 22.61
CA TRP A 170 8.23 6.38 21.29
C TRP A 170 7.39 6.93 20.14
N TYR A 171 6.06 6.85 20.25
CA TYR A 171 5.15 7.45 19.28
C TYR A 171 5.29 8.98 19.31
N ARG A 172 5.23 9.62 20.49
CA ARG A 172 5.42 11.08 20.62
C ARG A 172 6.79 11.53 20.12
N LEU A 173 7.85 10.78 20.42
CA LEU A 173 9.20 11.05 19.95
C LEU A 173 9.31 11.00 18.43
N SER A 174 8.59 10.06 17.79
CA SER A 174 8.54 9.99 16.33
C SER A 174 7.90 11.24 15.70
N LEU A 175 6.85 11.79 16.33
CA LEU A 175 6.22 13.04 15.90
C LEU A 175 7.16 14.23 16.08
N ALA A 176 7.89 14.29 17.19
CA ALA A 176 8.88 15.33 17.44
C ALA A 176 10.00 15.31 16.38
N TYR A 177 10.54 14.14 16.03
CA TYR A 177 11.50 14.00 14.92
C TYR A 177 10.90 14.40 13.56
N SER A 178 9.63 14.06 13.32
CA SER A 178 8.96 14.46 12.08
C SER A 178 8.76 15.98 12.00
N ALA A 179 8.46 16.63 13.13
CA ALA A 179 8.30 18.08 13.22
C ALA A 179 9.63 18.83 13.04
N SER A 180 10.75 18.26 13.50
CA SER A 180 12.09 18.83 13.28
C SER A 180 12.68 18.54 11.89
N GLY A 181 11.99 17.74 11.07
CA GLY A 181 12.41 17.37 9.71
C GLY A 181 13.33 16.14 9.63
N ASP A 182 13.58 15.42 10.74
CA ASP A 182 14.36 14.18 10.75
C ASP A 182 13.47 12.95 10.49
N GLY A 183 13.14 12.73 9.22
CA GLY A 183 12.29 11.60 8.81
C GLY A 183 12.90 10.22 9.08
N ARG A 184 14.24 10.10 9.11
CA ARG A 184 14.91 8.80 9.35
C ARG A 184 14.76 8.40 10.81
N ARG A 185 15.03 9.32 11.75
CA ARG A 185 14.85 9.07 13.18
C ARG A 185 13.38 8.95 13.55
N ALA A 186 12.49 9.72 12.92
CA ALA A 186 11.04 9.58 13.09
C ALA A 186 10.57 8.15 12.80
N ARG A 187 10.91 7.61 11.62
CA ARG A 187 10.56 6.21 11.27
C ARG A 187 11.21 5.19 12.20
N ALA A 188 12.42 5.43 12.70
CA ALA A 188 13.07 4.54 13.67
C ALA A 188 12.34 4.51 15.02
N ALA A 189 11.96 5.68 15.56
CA ALA A 189 11.18 5.80 16.78
C ALA A 189 9.80 5.14 16.63
N MET A 190 9.08 5.40 15.52
CA MET A 190 7.78 4.78 15.24
C MET A 190 7.87 3.26 15.12
N ARG A 191 8.91 2.72 14.48
CA ARG A 191 9.14 1.26 14.44
C ARG A 191 9.35 0.67 15.83
N THR A 192 10.01 1.39 16.73
CA THR A 192 10.21 0.99 18.14
C THR A 192 8.87 0.97 18.87
N ALA A 193 8.05 2.02 18.72
CA ALA A 193 6.70 2.08 19.28
C ALA A 193 5.84 0.88 18.84
N ILE A 194 5.80 0.60 17.54
CA ILE A 194 5.05 -0.54 16.97
C ILE A 194 5.59 -1.88 17.49
N ALA A 195 6.90 -2.00 17.66
CA ALA A 195 7.51 -3.23 18.17
C ALA A 195 7.14 -3.46 19.64
N LEU A 196 7.25 -2.45 20.50
CA LEU A 196 6.87 -2.51 21.91
C LEU A 196 5.39 -2.82 22.10
N HIS A 197 4.52 -2.15 21.33
CA HIS A 197 3.06 -2.39 21.37
C HIS A 197 2.68 -3.84 21.01
N ARG A 198 3.47 -4.48 20.13
CA ARG A 198 3.25 -5.87 19.69
C ARG A 198 3.97 -6.92 20.52
N SER A 199 4.98 -6.53 21.31
CA SER A 199 5.84 -7.46 22.04
C SER A 199 5.34 -7.67 23.47
N GLY A 200 5.40 -8.90 23.96
CA GLY A 200 5.27 -9.18 25.40
C GLY A 200 6.58 -9.02 26.19
N SER A 201 7.69 -8.72 25.50
CA SER A 201 9.06 -8.66 26.06
C SER A 201 9.77 -7.37 25.62
N PRO A 202 9.52 -6.23 26.30
CA PRO A 202 10.11 -4.94 25.97
C PRO A 202 11.65 -4.96 25.92
N GLU A 203 12.30 -5.78 26.76
CA GLU A 203 13.76 -5.88 26.84
C GLU A 203 14.40 -6.30 25.51
N THR A 204 13.76 -7.21 24.77
CA THR A 204 14.28 -7.71 23.48
C THR A 204 14.19 -6.66 22.38
N VAL A 205 13.14 -5.83 22.42
CA VAL A 205 12.91 -4.77 21.45
C VAL A 205 13.91 -3.64 21.63
N LEU A 206 14.18 -3.25 22.88
CA LEU A 206 15.12 -2.19 23.20
C LEU A 206 16.55 -2.58 22.80
N ALA A 207 17.00 -3.78 23.19
CA ALA A 207 18.31 -4.31 22.81
C ALA A 207 18.52 -4.33 21.28
N GLY A 208 17.50 -4.74 20.51
CA GLY A 208 17.55 -4.72 19.04
C GLY A 208 17.53 -3.32 18.42
N SER A 209 17.07 -2.30 19.14
CA SER A 209 17.04 -0.91 18.68
C SER A 209 18.37 -0.17 18.85
N GLY A 210 19.36 -0.81 19.49
CA GLY A 210 20.66 -0.22 19.81
C GLY A 210 20.59 0.77 20.96
N ARG A 211 19.67 0.55 21.92
CA ARG A 211 19.42 1.41 23.08
C ARG A 211 19.32 0.59 24.35
#